data_AF-A0A202DUF6-F1
#
_entry.id   AF-A0A202DUF6-F1
#
_cell.length_a   1.000
_cell.length_b   1.000
_cell.length_c   1.000
_cell.angle_alpha   90.00
_cell.angle_beta   90.00
_cell.angle_gamma   90.00
#
_symmetry.space_group_name_H-M   'P 1'
#
loop_
_entity.id
_entity.type
_entity.pdbx_description
1 polymer ?
#
loop_
_entity_poly.entity_id
_entity_poly.type
_entity_poly.pdbx_seq_one_letter_code
_entity_poly.pdbx_strand_id
1 'polypeptide(L)'
;MLIQIITTVAILSLINAGLALLLVLAEHLFANYGNCIISVNSEDELTVIGGMSLLSSLNSHKIFLPSACGGRGTCGYCKCQIMEGAGSVLPTETSLLTESEISDQFRIACQVKVKNDLSIKVPEELFNIKEFSTDVDSILDLTHDIKLVRLRLVDPDEINFTPGQYVQLISQPYEKIKESVSRAYSIASPGHQKGMIELMIRLVPDGIC
;
A
#
# COMPACT_ATOMS: atom_id res chain seq x y z
N MET A 1 -22.07 -49.84 4.67
CA MET A 1 -21.79 -48.59 5.42
C MET A 1 -20.44 -48.00 5.04
N LEU A 2 -19.30 -48.69 5.26
CA LEU A 2 -17.97 -48.15 4.95
C LEU A 2 -17.76 -47.83 3.47
N ILE A 3 -18.19 -48.72 2.56
CA ILE A 3 -18.10 -48.49 1.10
C ILE A 3 -18.86 -47.22 0.71
N GLN A 4 -20.11 -47.06 1.16
CA GLN A 4 -20.91 -45.85 0.87
C GLN A 4 -20.24 -44.57 1.37
N ILE A 5 -19.65 -44.58 2.56
CA ILE A 5 -18.91 -43.43 3.10
C ILE A 5 -17.71 -43.10 2.20
N ILE A 6 -16.92 -44.10 1.80
CA ILE A 6 -15.76 -43.92 0.92
C ILE A 6 -16.20 -43.37 -0.44
N THR A 7 -17.26 -43.92 -1.05
CA THR A 7 -17.75 -43.45 -2.36
C THR A 7 -18.23 -42.01 -2.29
N THR A 8 -18.97 -41.64 -1.25
CA THR A 8 -19.45 -40.25 -1.07
C THR A 8 -18.29 -39.28 -0.87
N VAL A 9 -17.30 -39.63 -0.04
CA VAL A 9 -16.10 -38.79 0.18
C VAL A 9 -15.29 -38.66 -1.10
N ALA A 10 -15.13 -39.73 -1.88
CA ALA A 10 -14.40 -39.71 -3.14
C ALA A 10 -15.08 -38.81 -4.19
N ILE A 11 -16.41 -38.92 -4.34
CA ILE A 11 -17.18 -38.07 -5.26
C ILE A 11 -17.08 -36.60 -4.86
N LEU A 12 -17.27 -36.29 -3.57
CA LEU A 12 -17.18 -34.92 -3.07
C LEU A 12 -15.77 -34.33 -3.28
N SER A 13 -14.73 -35.12 -3.02
CA SER A 13 -13.34 -34.71 -3.24
C SER A 13 -13.05 -34.46 -4.71
N LEU A 14 -13.57 -35.30 -5.61
CA LEU A 14 -13.40 -35.14 -7.05
C LEU A 14 -14.08 -33.87 -7.58
N ILE A 15 -15.30 -33.57 -7.10
CA ILE A 15 -16.03 -32.35 -7.47
C ILE A 15 -15.26 -31.12 -7.00
N ASN A 16 -14.81 -31.10 -5.74
CA ASN A 16 -14.04 -29.97 -5.20
C ASN A 16 -12.71 -29.78 -5.93
N ALA A 17 -11.99 -30.87 -6.24
CA ALA A 17 -10.75 -30.81 -7.01
C ALA A 17 -10.99 -30.31 -8.44
N GLY A 18 -12.07 -30.76 -9.08
CA GLY A 18 -12.48 -30.28 -10.41
C GLY A 18 -12.82 -28.80 -10.42
N LEU A 19 -13.56 -28.31 -9.41
CA LEU A 19 -13.87 -26.89 -9.27
C LEU A 19 -12.61 -26.06 -9.00
N ALA A 20 -11.72 -26.54 -8.13
CA ALA A 20 -10.45 -25.87 -7.86
C ALA A 20 -9.57 -25.80 -9.12
N LEU A 21 -9.48 -26.88 -9.89
CA LEU A 21 -8.75 -26.90 -11.16
C LEU A 21 -9.35 -25.92 -12.17
N LEU A 22 -10.68 -25.88 -12.28
CA LEU A 22 -11.37 -24.93 -13.15
C LEU A 22 -11.07 -23.49 -12.76
N LEU A 23 -11.08 -23.16 -11.47
CA LEU A 23 -10.74 -21.82 -10.99
C LEU A 23 -9.28 -21.46 -11.30
N VAL A 24 -8.33 -22.37 -11.08
CA VAL A 24 -6.91 -22.15 -11.40
C VAL A 24 -6.71 -21.94 -12.90
N LEU A 25 -7.38 -22.73 -13.75
CA LEU A 25 -7.32 -22.55 -15.20
C LEU A 25 -7.96 -21.24 -15.64
N ALA A 26 -9.08 -20.85 -15.06
CA ALA A 26 -9.73 -19.56 -15.33
C ALA A 26 -8.81 -18.40 -14.94
N GLU A 27 -8.16 -18.46 -13.78
CA GLU A 27 -7.20 -17.45 -13.35
C GLU A 27 -5.99 -17.39 -14.29
N HIS A 28 -5.42 -18.54 -14.65
CA HIS A 28 -4.27 -18.59 -15.56
C HIS A 28 -4.59 -18.05 -16.97
N LEU A 29 -5.81 -18.25 -17.44
CA LEU A 29 -6.23 -17.87 -18.80
C LEU A 29 -6.75 -16.42 -18.88
N PHE A 30 -7.43 -15.92 -17.84
CA PHE A 30 -8.05 -14.59 -17.84
C PHE A 30 -7.33 -13.52 -17.00
N ALA A 31 -6.54 -13.92 -15.98
CA ALA A 31 -5.85 -12.97 -15.10
C ALA A 31 -4.37 -12.73 -15.49
N ASN A 32 -3.94 -13.25 -16.64
CA ASN A 32 -2.61 -12.98 -17.15
C ASN A 32 -2.61 -11.69 -17.98
N TYR A 33 -2.51 -10.56 -17.29
CA TYR A 33 -2.50 -9.21 -17.91
C TYR A 33 -1.17 -8.87 -18.60
N GLY A 34 -0.14 -9.71 -18.45
CA GLY A 34 1.19 -9.47 -19.01
C GLY A 34 1.90 -8.28 -18.36
N ASN A 35 2.88 -7.74 -19.09
CA ASN A 35 3.55 -6.50 -18.71
C ASN A 35 2.72 -5.32 -19.19
N CYS A 36 2.52 -4.32 -18.33
CA CYS A 36 1.86 -3.06 -18.66
C CYS A 36 2.86 -1.92 -18.50
N ILE A 37 2.65 -0.86 -19.28
CA ILE A 37 3.44 0.38 -19.22
C ILE A 37 2.64 1.43 -18.44
N ILE A 38 3.27 2.04 -17.44
CA ILE A 38 2.73 3.21 -16.75
C ILE A 38 3.57 4.41 -17.15
N SER A 39 2.97 5.33 -17.91
CA SER A 39 3.57 6.63 -18.21
C SER A 39 3.27 7.60 -17.06
N VAL A 40 4.32 8.18 -16.46
CA VAL A 40 4.23 9.15 -15.37
C VAL A 40 4.65 10.52 -15.89
N ASN A 41 3.76 11.50 -15.79
CA ASN A 41 3.99 12.88 -16.22
C ASN A 41 4.46 13.05 -17.69
N SER A 42 4.16 12.08 -18.56
CA SER A 42 4.52 12.06 -19.98
C SER A 42 6.03 12.01 -20.30
N GLU A 43 6.87 11.73 -19.31
CA GLU A 43 8.34 11.67 -19.48
C GLU A 43 8.93 10.33 -19.03
N ASP A 44 8.40 9.75 -17.94
CA ASP A 44 8.89 8.48 -17.39
C ASP A 44 7.97 7.32 -17.76
N GLU A 45 8.55 6.20 -18.21
CA GLU A 45 7.81 4.96 -18.48
C GLU A 45 8.27 3.84 -17.54
N LEU A 46 7.32 3.28 -16.79
CA LEU A 46 7.54 2.16 -15.88
C LEU A 46 6.93 0.90 -16.46
N THR A 47 7.75 -0.14 -16.64
CA THR A 47 7.24 -1.48 -16.95
C THR A 47 6.87 -2.20 -15.66
N VAL A 48 5.62 -2.65 -15.54
CA VAL A 48 5.11 -3.35 -14.37
C VAL A 48 4.36 -4.61 -14.74
N ILE A 49 4.31 -5.56 -13.82
CA ILE A 49 3.50 -6.77 -13.98
C ILE A 49 2.04 -6.41 -13.68
N GLY A 50 1.14 -6.66 -14.64
CA GLY A 50 -0.29 -6.41 -14.46
C GLY A 50 -0.92 -7.25 -13.34
N GLY A 51 -2.06 -6.79 -12.82
CA GLY A 51 -2.81 -7.43 -11.73
C GLY A 51 -2.55 -6.83 -10.34
N MET A 52 -1.46 -6.09 -10.16
CA MET A 52 -1.20 -5.32 -8.94
C MET A 52 -2.03 -4.03 -8.87
N SER A 53 -2.13 -3.45 -7.67
CA SER A 53 -2.71 -2.11 -7.54
C SER A 53 -1.74 -1.07 -8.13
N LEU A 54 -2.27 0.07 -8.60
CA LEU A 54 -1.42 1.17 -9.08
C LEU A 54 -0.49 1.66 -7.96
N LEU A 55 -1.01 1.80 -6.73
CA LEU A 55 -0.19 2.17 -5.56
C LEU A 55 1.00 1.21 -5.36
N SER A 56 0.76 -0.10 -5.38
CA SER A 56 1.81 -1.10 -5.20
C SER A 56 2.84 -1.07 -6.34
N SER A 57 2.37 -0.88 -7.57
CA SER A 57 3.21 -0.84 -8.78
C SER A 57 4.12 0.39 -8.79
N LEU A 58 3.62 1.54 -8.35
CA LEU A 58 4.41 2.77 -8.19
C LEU A 58 5.43 2.63 -7.05
N ASN A 59 5.01 2.09 -5.90
CA ASN A 59 5.91 1.86 -4.77
C ASN A 59 7.09 0.94 -5.13
N SER A 60 6.88 -0.10 -5.95
CA SER A 60 7.98 -0.98 -6.40
C SER A 60 9.03 -0.25 -7.25
N HIS A 61 8.64 0.85 -7.88
CA HIS A 61 9.50 1.73 -8.67
C HIS A 61 9.91 3.00 -7.92
N LYS A 62 9.80 3.00 -6.59
CA LYS A 62 10.19 4.12 -5.70
C LYS A 62 9.40 5.42 -5.96
N ILE A 63 8.21 5.33 -6.54
CA ILE A 63 7.25 6.43 -6.60
C ILE A 63 6.22 6.23 -5.49
N PHE A 64 6.29 7.04 -4.45
CA PHE A 64 5.45 6.87 -3.27
C PHE A 64 4.27 7.83 -3.30
N LEU A 65 3.05 7.30 -3.43
CA LEU A 65 1.84 8.08 -3.18
C LEU A 65 1.50 8.04 -1.68
N PRO A 66 1.02 9.15 -1.10
CA PRO A 66 0.69 9.19 0.32
C PRO A 66 -0.43 8.19 0.63
N SER A 67 -0.22 7.31 1.60
CA SER A 67 -1.18 6.22 1.89
C SER A 67 -1.18 5.83 3.37
N ALA A 68 -1.83 6.64 4.21
CA ALA A 68 -1.90 6.38 5.64
C ALA A 68 -2.51 5.00 6.00
N CYS A 69 -3.42 4.47 5.17
CA CYS A 69 -4.05 3.17 5.38
C CYS A 69 -3.30 1.97 4.79
N GLY A 70 -2.16 2.18 4.12
CA GLY A 70 -1.39 1.09 3.49
C GLY A 70 -2.13 0.40 2.35
N GLY A 71 -2.98 1.12 1.61
CA GLY A 71 -3.70 0.58 0.45
C GLY A 71 -5.03 -0.12 0.74
N ARG A 72 -5.58 0.03 1.95
CA ARG A 72 -6.88 -0.55 2.35
C ARG A 72 -8.11 0.21 1.80
N GLY A 73 -7.90 1.31 1.07
CA GLY A 73 -9.01 2.06 0.46
C GLY A 73 -9.87 2.84 1.45
N THR A 74 -9.34 3.24 2.59
CA THR A 74 -10.13 3.95 3.63
C THR A 74 -9.72 5.40 3.86
N CYS A 75 -8.48 5.79 3.54
CA CYS A 75 -7.97 7.14 3.85
C CYS A 75 -8.12 8.17 2.73
N GLY A 76 -8.27 7.74 1.47
CA GLY A 76 -8.36 8.65 0.32
C GLY A 76 -7.07 9.41 -0.06
N TYR A 77 -5.97 9.25 0.68
CA TYR A 77 -4.74 10.01 0.42
C TYR A 77 -4.00 9.61 -0.85
N CYS A 78 -4.11 8.35 -1.31
CA CYS A 78 -3.41 7.88 -2.51
C CYS A 78 -4.14 8.30 -3.80
N LYS A 79 -4.66 9.53 -3.81
CA LYS A 79 -5.38 10.13 -4.91
C LYS A 79 -4.38 10.55 -5.99
N CYS A 80 -4.60 10.11 -7.21
CA CYS A 80 -3.78 10.48 -8.36
C CYS A 80 -4.67 10.69 -9.58
N GLN A 81 -4.22 11.51 -10.52
CA GLN A 81 -4.92 11.72 -11.77
C GLN A 81 -4.49 10.64 -12.77
N ILE A 82 -5.45 9.98 -13.41
CA ILE A 82 -5.18 8.97 -14.44
C ILE A 82 -5.85 9.41 -15.73
N MET A 83 -5.04 9.86 -16.68
CA MET A 83 -5.49 10.42 -17.95
C MET A 83 -6.08 9.35 -18.85
N GLU A 84 -5.43 8.18 -18.89
CA GLU A 84 -5.80 7.08 -19.77
C GLU A 84 -5.68 5.72 -19.08
N GLY A 85 -6.57 4.80 -19.45
CA GLY A 85 -6.48 3.37 -19.09
C GLY A 85 -7.10 2.94 -17.75
N ALA A 86 -7.59 3.85 -16.89
CA ALA A 86 -8.20 3.48 -15.59
C ALA A 86 -9.64 2.94 -15.64
N GLY A 87 -10.29 2.94 -16.80
CA GLY A 87 -11.71 2.58 -16.93
C GLY A 87 -12.64 3.50 -16.12
N SER A 88 -13.83 3.02 -15.74
CA SER A 88 -14.79 3.78 -14.92
C SER A 88 -14.42 3.77 -13.43
N VAL A 89 -14.88 4.79 -12.70
CA VAL A 89 -14.73 4.90 -11.24
C VAL A 89 -15.42 3.71 -10.57
N LEU A 90 -14.72 3.06 -9.64
CA LEU A 90 -15.24 1.92 -8.89
C LEU A 90 -16.12 2.41 -7.72
N PRO A 91 -17.13 1.63 -7.28
CA PRO A 91 -17.92 1.96 -6.08
C PRO A 91 -17.08 2.13 -4.80
N THR A 92 -15.92 1.46 -4.73
CA THR A 92 -14.97 1.59 -3.62
C THR A 92 -14.26 2.95 -3.59
N GLU A 93 -14.28 3.69 -4.69
CA GLU A 93 -13.65 5.00 -4.83
C GLU A 93 -14.63 6.15 -4.63
N THR A 94 -15.92 5.95 -4.95
CA THR A 94 -16.97 6.97 -4.86
C THR A 94 -17.09 7.59 -3.47
N SER A 95 -16.76 6.79 -2.45
CA SER A 95 -16.44 7.19 -1.06
C SER A 95 -15.66 8.48 -0.85
N LEU A 96 -14.59 8.54 -1.64
CA LEU A 96 -13.35 9.24 -1.34
C LEU A 96 -13.06 10.34 -2.38
N LEU A 97 -13.93 10.42 -3.39
CA LEU A 97 -13.82 11.34 -4.51
C LEU A 97 -15.04 12.23 -4.57
N THR A 98 -14.81 13.51 -4.81
CA THR A 98 -15.85 14.48 -5.14
C THR A 98 -16.23 14.40 -6.62
N GLU A 99 -17.39 14.94 -7.00
CA GLU A 99 -17.83 14.97 -8.40
C GLU A 99 -16.88 15.75 -9.31
N SER A 100 -16.29 16.84 -8.81
CA SER A 100 -15.26 17.60 -9.52
C SER A 100 -14.00 16.77 -9.74
N GLU A 101 -13.56 16.03 -8.72
CA GLU A 101 -12.37 15.17 -8.84
C GLU A 101 -12.59 14.02 -9.83
N ILE A 102 -13.79 13.43 -9.85
CA ILE A 102 -14.15 12.40 -10.83
C ILE A 102 -14.10 12.99 -12.25
N SER A 103 -14.62 14.21 -12.42
CA SER A 103 -14.62 14.93 -13.70
C SER A 103 -13.20 15.27 -14.17
N ASP A 104 -12.31 15.57 -13.23
CA ASP A 104 -10.88 15.81 -13.46
C ASP A 104 -10.05 14.51 -13.55
N GLN A 105 -10.70 13.34 -13.66
CA GLN A 105 -10.07 12.03 -13.79
C GLN A 105 -9.19 11.59 -12.60
N PHE A 106 -9.49 12.06 -11.39
CA PHE A 106 -8.87 11.54 -10.18
C PHE A 106 -9.38 10.16 -9.82
N ARG A 107 -8.47 9.32 -9.34
CA ARG A 107 -8.70 7.95 -8.92
C ARG A 107 -7.97 7.65 -7.62
N ILE A 108 -8.39 6.60 -6.93
CA ILE A 108 -7.72 6.11 -5.72
C ILE A 108 -6.74 5.00 -6.13
N ALA A 109 -5.46 5.32 -6.18
CA ALA A 109 -4.43 4.43 -6.73
C ALA A 109 -4.38 3.02 -6.11
N CYS A 110 -4.73 2.87 -4.82
CA CYS A 110 -4.77 1.55 -4.19
C CYS A 110 -5.96 0.67 -4.62
N GLN A 111 -7.02 1.27 -5.15
CA GLN A 111 -8.21 0.58 -5.64
C GLN A 111 -8.14 0.29 -7.15
N VAL A 112 -7.34 1.06 -7.89
CA VAL A 112 -7.11 0.83 -9.33
C VAL A 112 -6.15 -0.33 -9.52
N LYS A 113 -6.57 -1.32 -10.31
CA LYS A 113 -5.75 -2.46 -10.73
C LYS A 113 -5.16 -2.20 -12.10
N VAL A 114 -3.85 -2.39 -12.25
CA VAL A 114 -3.14 -2.21 -13.54
C VAL A 114 -3.45 -3.42 -14.42
N LYS A 115 -4.29 -3.26 -15.45
CA LYS A 115 -4.70 -4.34 -16.37
C LYS A 115 -4.29 -4.10 -17.83
N ASN A 116 -3.90 -2.87 -18.12
CA ASN A 116 -3.49 -2.33 -19.40
C ASN A 116 -2.59 -1.13 -19.12
N ASP A 117 -2.03 -0.55 -20.17
CA ASP A 117 -1.19 0.63 -20.05
C ASP A 117 -1.97 1.80 -19.46
N LEU A 118 -1.30 2.58 -18.61
CA LEU A 118 -1.87 3.71 -17.87
C LEU A 118 -1.03 4.96 -18.12
N SER A 119 -1.70 6.11 -18.24
CA SER A 119 -1.05 7.42 -18.21
C SER A 119 -1.49 8.16 -16.95
N ILE A 120 -0.56 8.50 -16.08
CA ILE A 120 -0.84 9.12 -14.78
C ILE A 120 -0.11 10.46 -14.63
N LYS A 121 -0.70 11.34 -13.83
CA LYS A 121 -0.07 12.59 -13.41
C LYS A 121 0.11 12.60 -11.90
N VAL A 122 1.36 12.81 -11.48
CA VAL A 122 1.79 12.80 -10.08
C VAL A 122 2.53 14.11 -9.79
N PRO A 123 2.17 14.84 -8.72
CA PRO A 123 2.90 16.03 -8.31
C PRO A 123 4.40 15.74 -8.10
N GLU A 124 5.28 16.61 -8.61
CA GLU A 124 6.74 16.46 -8.52
C GLU A 124 7.24 16.31 -7.06
N GLU A 125 6.54 16.93 -6.12
CA GLU A 125 6.86 16.85 -4.68
C GLU A 125 6.85 15.41 -4.14
N LEU A 126 6.03 14.53 -4.72
CA LEU A 126 5.92 13.13 -4.27
C LEU A 126 7.12 12.28 -4.70
N PHE A 127 7.87 12.68 -5.72
CA PHE A 127 9.11 12.02 -6.11
C PHE A 127 10.25 12.29 -5.11
N ASN A 128 10.10 13.30 -4.25
CA ASN A 128 11.07 13.60 -3.20
C ASN A 128 10.88 12.75 -1.93
N ILE A 129 9.87 11.87 -1.88
CA ILE A 129 9.68 10.95 -0.77
C ILE A 129 10.79 9.90 -0.80
N LYS A 130 11.52 9.77 0.31
CA LYS A 130 12.65 8.86 0.46
C LYS A 130 12.36 7.81 1.52
N GLU A 131 12.96 6.64 1.34
CA GLU A 131 13.08 5.65 2.41
C GLU A 131 14.25 6.02 3.31
N PHE A 132 14.10 5.82 4.63
CA PHE A 132 15.11 6.12 5.62
C PHE A 132 15.42 4.86 6.44
N SER A 133 16.69 4.55 6.59
CA SER A 133 17.20 3.62 7.60
C SER A 133 17.41 4.36 8.91
N THR A 134 16.90 3.82 10.01
CA THR A 134 16.93 4.48 11.32
C THR A 134 17.33 3.51 12.43
N ASP A 135 18.04 4.02 13.42
CA ASP A 135 18.30 3.32 14.68
C ASP A 135 17.37 3.85 15.77
N VAL A 136 16.85 2.97 16.61
CA VAL A 136 16.11 3.37 17.82
C VAL A 136 17.11 3.92 18.82
N ASP A 137 17.06 5.24 19.06
CA ASP A 137 17.90 5.92 20.05
C ASP A 137 17.37 5.68 21.46
N SER A 138 16.07 5.88 21.65
CA SER A 138 15.42 5.71 22.95
C SER A 138 13.91 5.50 22.81
N ILE A 139 13.34 4.81 23.80
CA ILE A 139 11.90 4.62 23.97
C ILE A 139 11.55 5.03 25.39
N LEU A 140 10.68 6.03 25.55
CA LEU A 140 10.27 6.56 26.84
C LEU A 140 8.77 6.38 27.05
N ASP A 141 8.36 5.91 28.23
CA ASP A 141 6.96 5.87 28.62
C ASP A 141 6.45 7.28 28.94
N LEU A 142 5.48 7.77 28.17
CA LEU A 142 4.81 9.04 28.43
C LEU A 142 3.55 8.85 29.27
N THR A 143 2.80 7.79 28.98
CA THR A 143 1.59 7.37 29.71
C THR A 143 1.56 5.85 29.83
N HIS A 144 0.49 5.30 30.41
CA HIS A 144 0.25 3.86 30.47
C HIS A 144 0.13 3.19 29.09
N ASP A 145 -0.21 3.96 28.05
CA ASP A 145 -0.46 3.45 26.69
C ASP A 145 0.25 4.26 25.60
N ILE A 146 1.08 5.25 25.91
CA ILE A 146 1.81 6.06 24.92
C ILE A 146 3.31 6.02 25.22
N LYS A 147 4.09 5.71 24.19
CA LYS A 147 5.55 5.77 24.21
C LYS A 147 6.06 6.85 23.26
N LEU A 148 7.06 7.59 23.69
CA LEU A 148 7.88 8.43 22.82
C LEU A 148 9.01 7.57 22.26
N VAL A 149 9.02 7.37 20.94
CA VAL A 149 10.08 6.65 20.23
C VAL A 149 10.93 7.68 19.52
N ARG A 150 12.23 7.71 19.84
CA ARG A 150 13.23 8.52 19.16
C ARG A 150 13.98 7.67 18.16
N LEU A 151 13.96 8.10 16.91
CA LEU A 151 14.66 7.44 15.81
C LEU A 151 15.76 8.35 15.31
N ARG A 152 17.00 7.87 15.37
CA ARG A 152 18.15 8.54 14.75
C ARG A 152 18.23 8.10 13.28
N LEU A 153 18.31 9.06 12.37
CA LEU A 153 18.45 8.77 10.95
C LEU A 153 19.87 8.30 10.64
N VAL A 154 20.00 7.23 9.86
CA VAL A 154 21.29 6.62 9.48
C VAL A 154 21.57 6.86 8.01
N ASP A 155 20.60 6.58 7.14
CA ASP A 155 20.72 6.79 5.71
C ASP A 155 19.33 6.97 5.06
N PRO A 156 19.02 8.15 4.49
CA PRO A 156 19.75 9.41 4.63
C PRO A 156 19.83 9.88 6.09
N ASP A 157 20.83 10.70 6.42
CA ASP A 157 21.06 11.22 7.78
C ASP A 157 20.29 12.51 8.09
N GLU A 158 19.63 13.12 7.10
CA GLU A 158 18.78 14.29 7.27
C GLU A 158 17.40 14.13 6.60
N ILE A 159 16.34 14.52 7.30
CA ILE A 159 14.99 14.66 6.75
C ILE A 159 14.55 16.13 6.75
N ASN A 160 13.86 16.54 5.69
CA ASN A 160 13.14 17.81 5.64
C ASN A 160 11.64 17.49 5.59
N PHE A 161 10.87 18.10 6.49
CA PHE A 161 9.42 17.93 6.55
C PHE A 161 8.72 19.20 7.04
N THR A 162 7.44 19.33 6.70
CA THR A 162 6.56 20.39 7.19
C THR A 162 5.83 19.88 8.43
N PRO A 163 5.75 20.66 9.54
CA PRO A 163 4.99 20.27 10.72
C PRO A 163 3.56 19.83 10.36
N GLY A 164 3.15 18.67 10.89
CA GLY A 164 1.88 18.01 10.54
C GLY A 164 2.03 16.85 9.55
N GLN A 165 3.19 16.68 8.91
CA GLN A 165 3.49 15.49 8.12
C GLN A 165 3.71 14.23 8.98
N TYR A 166 3.63 13.08 8.33
CA TYR A 166 3.81 11.76 8.94
C TYR A 166 4.88 10.97 8.20
N VAL A 167 5.45 9.99 8.89
CA VAL A 167 6.31 8.95 8.30
C VAL A 167 5.57 7.62 8.32
N GLN A 168 5.98 6.71 7.45
CA GLN A 168 5.51 5.32 7.48
C GLN A 168 6.59 4.44 8.09
N LEU A 169 6.32 3.91 9.28
CA LEU A 169 7.17 2.87 9.87
C LEU A 169 6.82 1.53 9.23
N ILE A 170 7.84 0.83 8.76
CA ILE A 170 7.74 -0.52 8.20
C ILE A 170 8.34 -1.48 9.22
N SER A 171 7.51 -2.30 9.84
CA SER A 171 8.01 -3.36 10.71
C SER A 171 8.39 -4.58 9.89
N GLN A 172 9.52 -5.20 10.24
CA GLN A 172 9.88 -6.52 9.75
C GLN A 172 8.97 -7.59 10.38
N PRO A 173 8.78 -8.77 9.78
CA PRO A 173 8.07 -9.87 10.41
C PRO A 173 8.61 -10.18 11.81
N TYR A 174 7.73 -10.28 12.81
CA TYR A 174 8.09 -10.55 14.20
C TYR A 174 7.02 -11.41 14.88
N GLU A 175 7.46 -12.30 15.75
CA GLU A 175 6.60 -13.21 16.53
C GLU A 175 5.49 -13.91 15.70
N LYS A 176 4.24 -13.43 15.84
CA LYS A 176 3.04 -13.98 15.19
C LYS A 176 2.76 -13.35 13.83
N ILE A 177 3.43 -12.25 13.50
CA ILE A 177 3.21 -11.46 12.29
C ILE A 177 4.26 -11.87 11.27
N LYS A 178 3.81 -12.60 10.24
CA LYS A 178 4.67 -13.17 9.20
C LYS A 178 4.95 -12.23 8.03
N GLU A 179 4.24 -11.11 7.97
CA GLU A 179 4.30 -10.15 6.87
C GLU A 179 4.85 -8.81 7.38
N SER A 180 5.55 -8.08 6.53
CA SER A 180 5.91 -6.70 6.84
C SER A 180 4.66 -5.84 6.89
N VAL A 181 4.48 -5.07 7.96
CA VAL A 181 3.36 -4.14 8.07
C VAL A 181 3.86 -2.71 8.10
N SER A 182 3.12 -1.82 7.44
CA SER A 182 3.43 -0.39 7.38
C SER A 182 2.36 0.41 8.11
N ARG A 183 2.75 1.38 8.95
CA ARG A 183 1.84 2.29 9.66
C ARG A 183 2.35 3.72 9.66
N ALA A 184 1.40 4.64 9.47
CA ALA A 184 1.68 6.06 9.51
C ALA A 184 1.71 6.59 10.95
N TYR A 185 2.76 7.34 11.29
CA TYR A 185 2.89 8.07 12.55
C TYR A 185 3.31 9.51 12.28
N SER A 186 2.61 10.46 12.88
CA SER A 186 2.94 11.89 12.77
C SER A 186 4.27 12.20 13.44
N ILE A 187 5.06 13.06 12.80
CA ILE A 187 6.34 13.51 13.36
C ILE A 187 6.05 14.49 14.50
N ALA A 188 6.57 14.19 15.69
CA ALA A 188 6.41 15.01 16.89
C ALA A 188 7.60 15.94 17.14
N SER A 189 8.76 15.71 16.49
CA SER A 189 9.94 16.56 16.62
C SER A 189 9.81 17.87 15.82
N PRO A 190 10.51 18.94 16.21
CA PRO A 190 10.56 20.17 15.43
C PRO A 190 11.30 20.00 14.10
N GLY A 191 10.83 20.64 13.03
CA GLY A 191 11.42 20.54 11.68
C GLY A 191 12.85 21.09 11.53
N HIS A 192 13.37 21.84 12.50
CA HIS A 192 14.77 22.27 12.51
C HIS A 192 15.73 21.13 12.92
N GLN A 193 15.22 20.05 13.51
CA GLN A 193 16.00 18.92 13.95
C GLN A 193 15.97 17.84 12.86
N LYS A 194 17.02 17.79 12.04
CA LYS A 194 17.03 16.99 10.81
C LYS A 194 17.52 15.55 10.97
N GLY A 195 18.42 15.30 11.93
CA GLY A 195 19.06 13.99 12.11
C GLY A 195 18.34 13.01 13.02
N MET A 196 17.19 13.40 13.57
CA MET A 196 16.35 12.52 14.36
C MET A 196 14.89 12.91 14.22
N ILE A 197 14.02 11.93 14.38
CA ILE A 197 12.58 12.14 14.48
C ILE A 197 12.05 11.55 15.78
N GLU A 198 11.06 12.22 16.35
CA GLU A 198 10.33 11.74 17.51
C GLU A 198 8.92 11.33 17.08
N LEU A 199 8.45 10.19 17.59
CA LEU A 199 7.11 9.67 17.33
C LEU A 199 6.42 9.36 18.66
N MET A 200 5.19 9.83 18.83
CA MET A 200 4.34 9.46 19.97
C MET A 200 3.42 8.33 19.54
N ILE A 201 3.74 7.11 19.96
CA ILE A 201 3.05 5.89 19.54
C ILE A 201 2.17 5.39 20.67
N ARG A 202 0.87 5.29 20.38
CA ARG A 202 -0.12 4.71 21.29
C ARG A 202 -0.22 3.19 21.09
N LEU A 203 -0.17 2.45 22.18
CA LEU A 203 -0.49 1.02 22.22
C LEU A 203 -2.00 0.84 21.95
N VAL A 204 -2.31 0.20 20.83
CA VAL A 204 -3.64 -0.29 20.54
C VAL A 204 -3.69 -1.76 20.96
N PRO A 205 -4.64 -2.19 21.80
CA PRO A 205 -4.81 -3.62 22.12
C PRO A 205 -4.96 -4.45 20.84
N ASP A 206 -4.23 -5.56 20.75
CA ASP A 206 -4.14 -6.41 19.55
C ASP A 206 -3.63 -5.69 18.29
N GLY A 207 -2.96 -4.55 18.46
CA GLY A 207 -2.27 -3.82 17.40
C GLY A 207 -1.14 -4.66 16.80
N ILE A 208 -1.05 -4.65 15.47
CA ILE A 208 -0.07 -5.44 14.71
C ILE A 208 1.24 -4.69 14.44
N CYS A 209 1.39 -3.45 14.92
CA CYS A 209 2.54 -2.58 14.68
C CYS A 209 2.73 -1.65 15.87
#